data_AF-A0A1H2X2D7-F1
#
_entry.id   AF-A0A1H2X2D7-F1
#
_cell.length_a   1.000
_cell.length_b   1.000
_cell.length_c   1.000
_cell.angle_alpha   90.00
_cell.angle_beta   90.00
_cell.angle_gamma   90.00
#
_symmetry.space_group_name_H-M   'P 1'
#
loop_
_entity.id
_entity.type
_entity.pdbx_description
1 polymer ?
#
loop_
_entity_poly.entity_id
_entity_poly.type
_entity_poly.pdbx_seq_one_letter_code
_entity_poly.pdbx_strand_id
1 'polypeptide(L)'
;MAYDSIVDDPFLDTYVKLETALMSYAFPTVEREISNYIYQALKEEEPDLLEEYGLTPFTMQVQALERTLIDKVFALCDYYLQDKPARNSRHLYDIYKIANEITVTNDFRKLITEVRAHRQSMKNDISPAADNSVDIPALIKKFCEKDFYADDYEKTTKNLISDDISYNEVKTFIQDFTKDLF
;
A
#
# COMPACT_ATOMS: atom_id res chain seq x y z
N MET A 1 15.92 32.83 -1.97
CA MET A 1 16.70 31.58 -2.04
C MET A 1 16.01 30.70 -3.06
N ALA A 2 16.71 30.29 -4.11
CA ALA A 2 16.16 29.31 -5.05
C ALA A 2 16.18 27.95 -4.34
N TYR A 3 15.10 27.18 -4.46
CA TYR A 3 15.08 25.80 -3.98
C TYR A 3 16.00 24.97 -4.89
N ASP A 4 16.85 24.14 -4.27
CA ASP A 4 17.64 23.18 -5.02
C ASP A 4 16.71 22.16 -5.69
N SER A 5 16.98 21.88 -6.97
CA SER A 5 16.17 20.96 -7.75
C SER A 5 16.38 19.52 -7.26
N ILE A 6 15.31 18.88 -6.82
CA ILE A 6 15.27 17.43 -6.52
C ILE A 6 15.42 16.55 -7.76
N VAL A 7 15.38 17.11 -8.97
CA VAL A 7 15.54 16.35 -10.22
C VAL A 7 16.96 15.80 -10.39
N ASP A 8 17.95 16.44 -9.76
CA ASP A 8 19.34 15.98 -9.78
C ASP A 8 19.64 14.94 -8.70
N ASP A 9 18.65 14.55 -7.88
CA ASP A 9 18.79 13.50 -6.86
C ASP A 9 18.78 12.11 -7.53
N PRO A 10 19.86 11.30 -7.40
CA PRO A 10 19.94 9.96 -7.98
C PRO A 10 18.83 9.01 -7.51
N PHE A 11 18.11 9.36 -6.44
CA PHE A 11 17.00 8.59 -5.90
C PHE A 11 15.72 8.67 -6.75
N LEU A 12 15.53 9.73 -7.55
CA LEU A 12 14.31 9.95 -8.33
C LEU A 12 14.55 9.69 -9.82
N ASP A 13 13.76 8.77 -10.38
CA ASP A 13 13.73 8.55 -11.83
C ASP A 13 13.15 9.78 -12.55
N THR A 14 13.77 10.20 -13.66
CA THR A 14 13.40 11.41 -14.43
C THR A 14 12.21 11.21 -15.37
N TYR A 15 11.53 10.06 -15.29
CA TYR A 15 10.39 9.74 -16.15
C TYR A 15 9.17 9.32 -15.32
N VAL A 16 8.00 9.71 -15.79
CA VAL A 16 6.73 9.27 -15.19
C VAL A 16 6.36 7.91 -15.76
N LYS A 17 6.35 6.89 -14.91
CA LYS A 17 5.85 5.56 -15.28
C LYS A 17 4.34 5.50 -15.04
N LEU A 18 3.57 5.48 -16.12
CA LEU A 18 2.13 5.21 -16.05
C LEU A 18 1.88 3.70 -16.10
N GLU A 19 1.54 3.11 -14.96
CA GLU A 19 1.11 1.71 -14.90
C GLU A 19 -0.41 1.64 -14.96
N THR A 20 -0.96 1.16 -16.08
CA THR A 20 -2.38 0.85 -16.19
C THR A 20 -2.62 -0.52 -15.57
N ALA A 21 -3.24 -0.57 -14.39
CA ALA A 21 -3.60 -1.83 -13.74
C ALA A 21 -4.66 -2.58 -14.59
N LEU A 22 -4.21 -3.53 -15.41
CA LEU A 22 -5.08 -4.32 -16.30
C LEU A 22 -5.40 -5.72 -15.74
N MET A 23 -4.82 -6.08 -14.60
CA MET A 23 -4.73 -7.49 -14.16
C MET A 23 -5.81 -7.92 -13.16
N SER A 24 -6.39 -6.98 -12.40
CA SER A 24 -7.36 -7.28 -11.36
C SER A 24 -8.42 -6.18 -11.25
N TYR A 25 -9.70 -6.55 -11.18
CA TYR A 25 -10.73 -5.55 -10.92
C TYR A 25 -10.74 -5.20 -9.42
N ALA A 26 -10.87 -3.91 -9.12
CA ALA A 26 -10.93 -3.40 -7.76
C ALA A 26 -12.34 -3.62 -7.20
N PHE A 27 -12.45 -4.31 -6.07
CA PHE A 27 -13.71 -4.45 -5.34
C PHE A 27 -13.49 -4.68 -3.83
N PRO A 28 -14.37 -4.16 -2.97
CA PRO A 28 -15.38 -3.14 -3.29
C PRO A 28 -14.72 -1.80 -3.63
N THR A 29 -15.46 -0.94 -4.34
CA THR A 29 -15.09 0.45 -4.55
C THR A 29 -15.98 1.35 -3.71
N VAL A 30 -15.46 2.53 -3.38
CA VAL A 30 -16.16 3.58 -2.67
C VAL A 30 -15.99 4.89 -3.42
N GLU A 31 -17.02 5.72 -3.37
CA GLU A 31 -16.94 7.06 -3.90
C GLU A 31 -16.15 7.95 -2.93
N ARG A 32 -15.14 8.64 -3.46
CA ARG A 32 -14.32 9.59 -2.70
C ARG A 32 -14.12 10.87 -3.50
N GLU A 33 -14.06 11.98 -2.78
CA GLU A 33 -13.56 13.24 -3.31
C GLU A 33 -12.03 13.18 -3.33
N ILE A 34 -11.45 13.39 -4.50
CA ILE A 34 -10.01 13.40 -4.74
C ILE A 34 -9.57 14.84 -4.98
N SER A 35 -8.49 15.23 -4.32
CA SER A 35 -7.85 16.53 -4.46
C SER A 35 -6.35 16.34 -4.74
N ASN A 36 -5.65 17.43 -5.06
CA ASN A 36 -4.23 17.42 -5.38
C ASN A 36 -3.47 18.47 -4.54
N TYR A 37 -2.15 18.32 -4.42
CA TYR A 37 -1.34 19.23 -3.61
C TYR A 37 -1.35 20.67 -4.11
N ILE A 38 -1.47 20.89 -5.43
CA ILE A 38 -1.52 22.24 -6.00
C ILE A 38 -2.80 22.95 -5.55
N TYR A 39 -3.94 22.25 -5.59
CA TYR A 39 -5.19 22.75 -5.04
C TYR A 39 -5.07 23.09 -3.55
N GLN A 40 -4.52 22.19 -2.74
CA GLN A 40 -4.38 22.44 -1.30
C GLN A 40 -3.50 23.66 -1.00
N ALA A 41 -2.47 23.90 -1.81
CA ALA A 41 -1.58 25.03 -1.68
C ALA A 41 -2.20 26.36 -2.12
N LEU A 42 -3.03 26.36 -3.17
CA LEU A 42 -3.51 27.59 -3.82
C LEU A 42 -4.97 27.95 -3.52
N LYS A 43 -5.76 27.07 -2.90
CA LYS A 43 -7.22 27.24 -2.74
C LYS A 43 -7.65 28.53 -2.03
N GLU A 44 -6.78 29.12 -1.21
CA GLU A 44 -7.07 30.36 -0.47
C GLU A 44 -6.52 31.61 -1.16
N GLU A 45 -5.47 31.48 -2.00
CA GLU A 45 -4.73 32.61 -2.57
C GLU A 45 -5.08 32.84 -4.05
N GLU A 46 -5.18 31.78 -4.85
CA GLU A 46 -5.29 31.85 -6.31
C GLU A 46 -6.41 30.93 -6.85
N PRO A 47 -7.68 31.12 -6.45
CA PRO A 47 -8.79 30.26 -6.88
C PRO A 47 -9.05 30.33 -8.38
N ASP A 48 -8.79 31.48 -9.02
CA ASP A 48 -8.98 31.68 -10.46
C ASP A 48 -8.07 30.74 -11.29
N LEU A 49 -6.83 30.54 -10.84
CA LEU A 49 -5.90 29.59 -11.49
C LEU A 49 -6.38 28.14 -11.33
N LEU A 50 -6.96 27.80 -10.18
CA LEU A 50 -7.47 26.45 -9.93
C LEU A 50 -8.64 26.12 -10.86
N GLU A 51 -9.50 27.10 -11.15
CA GLU A 51 -10.57 26.95 -12.12
C GLU A 51 -10.02 26.88 -13.56
N GLU A 52 -9.14 27.80 -13.94
CA GLU A 52 -8.54 27.86 -15.29
C GLU A 52 -7.89 26.53 -15.70
N TYR A 53 -7.15 25.90 -14.78
CA TYR A 53 -6.43 24.65 -15.04
C TYR A 53 -7.21 23.38 -14.63
N GLY A 54 -8.45 23.50 -14.18
CA GLY A 54 -9.28 22.35 -13.78
C GLY A 54 -8.68 21.54 -12.62
N LEU A 55 -8.07 22.21 -11.65
CA LEU A 55 -7.38 21.61 -10.52
C LEU A 55 -8.29 21.44 -9.29
N THR A 56 -9.57 21.75 -9.41
CA THR A 56 -10.55 21.59 -8.32
C THR A 56 -10.77 20.11 -7.96
N PRO A 57 -11.17 19.81 -6.71
CA PRO A 57 -11.49 18.46 -6.31
C PRO A 57 -12.61 17.87 -7.15
N PHE A 58 -12.55 16.56 -7.38
CA PHE A 58 -13.57 15.84 -8.13
C PHE A 58 -13.84 14.48 -7.51
N THR A 59 -15.01 13.93 -7.80
CA THR A 59 -15.45 12.65 -7.27
C THR A 59 -15.00 11.50 -8.17
N MET A 60 -14.49 10.43 -7.56
CA MET A 60 -14.06 9.22 -8.27
C MET A 60 -14.41 7.95 -7.48
N GLN A 61 -14.71 6.87 -8.21
CA GLN A 61 -14.77 5.53 -7.63
C GLN A 61 -13.36 5.00 -7.40
N VAL A 62 -12.98 4.82 -6.15
CA VAL A 62 -11.66 4.31 -5.75
C VAL A 62 -11.80 3.00 -4.99
N GLN A 63 -10.75 2.20 -4.98
CA GLN A 63 -10.73 0.96 -4.19
C GLN A 63 -10.90 1.27 -2.69
N ALA A 64 -11.73 0.48 -2.00
CA ALA A 64 -11.89 0.60 -0.55
C ALA A 64 -10.56 0.38 0.21
N LEU A 65 -10.40 1.03 1.35
CA LEU A 65 -9.20 0.90 2.18
C LEU A 65 -9.04 -0.52 2.71
N GLU A 66 -10.15 -1.15 3.09
CA GLU A 66 -10.22 -2.53 3.56
C GLU A 66 -9.62 -3.50 2.53
N ARG A 67 -10.04 -3.34 1.27
CA ARG A 67 -9.49 -4.13 0.15
C ARG A 67 -8.00 -3.86 -0.03
N THR A 68 -7.61 -2.59 0.01
CA THR A 68 -6.21 -2.18 -0.17
C THR A 68 -5.32 -2.75 0.92
N LEU A 69 -5.79 -2.79 2.17
CA LEU A 69 -5.08 -3.40 3.29
C LEU A 69 -4.86 -4.90 3.05
N ILE A 70 -5.91 -5.62 2.68
CA ILE A 70 -5.84 -7.07 2.41
C ILE A 70 -4.86 -7.36 1.27
N ASP A 71 -4.93 -6.60 0.17
CA ASP A 71 -4.00 -6.76 -0.94
C ASP A 71 -2.54 -6.54 -0.54
N LYS A 72 -2.26 -5.57 0.34
CA LYS A 72 -0.89 -5.32 0.84
C LYS A 72 -0.39 -6.45 1.74
N VAL A 73 -1.26 -7.03 2.59
CA VAL A 73 -0.91 -8.21 3.41
C VAL A 73 -0.54 -9.40 2.52
N PHE A 74 -1.37 -9.70 1.51
CA PHE A 74 -1.04 -10.76 0.56
C PHE A 74 0.21 -10.45 -0.27
N ALA A 75 0.43 -9.19 -0.68
CA ALA A 75 1.61 -8.81 -1.44
C ALA A 75 2.91 -9.06 -0.67
N LEU A 76 2.98 -8.71 0.63
CA LEU A 76 4.13 -9.06 1.48
C LEU A 76 4.36 -10.58 1.50
N CYS A 77 3.29 -11.35 1.68
CA CYS A 77 3.39 -12.82 1.66
C CYS A 77 3.90 -13.34 0.31
N ASP A 78 3.40 -12.81 -0.80
CA ASP A 78 3.82 -13.17 -2.15
C ASP A 78 5.30 -12.86 -2.37
N TYR A 79 5.74 -11.66 -2.01
CA TYR A 79 7.14 -11.25 -2.15
C TYR A 79 8.08 -12.10 -1.30
N TYR A 80 7.66 -12.49 -0.10
CA TYR A 80 8.44 -13.42 0.72
C TYR A 80 8.54 -14.81 0.09
N LEU A 81 7.42 -15.37 -0.43
CA LEU A 81 7.43 -16.67 -1.13
C LEU A 81 8.26 -16.64 -2.42
N GLN A 82 8.38 -15.47 -3.05
CA GLN A 82 9.17 -15.25 -4.26
C GLN A 82 10.62 -14.79 -3.98
N ASP A 83 11.03 -14.68 -2.71
CA ASP A 83 12.35 -14.20 -2.30
C ASP A 83 12.72 -12.80 -2.84
N LYS A 84 11.76 -11.86 -2.79
CA LYS A 84 11.88 -10.47 -3.28
C LYS A 84 11.76 -9.43 -2.15
N PRO A 85 12.80 -9.22 -1.33
CA PRO A 85 12.75 -8.27 -0.22
C PRO A 85 12.85 -6.80 -0.66
N ALA A 86 13.58 -6.52 -1.75
CA ALA A 86 13.90 -5.16 -2.17
C ALA A 86 12.69 -4.39 -2.74
N ARG A 87 12.58 -3.11 -2.36
CA ARG A 87 11.54 -2.13 -2.74
C ARG A 87 10.11 -2.49 -2.32
N ASN A 88 9.94 -3.51 -1.47
CA ASN A 88 8.63 -4.04 -1.07
C ASN A 88 8.32 -3.83 0.42
N SER A 89 9.30 -3.42 1.23
CA SER A 89 9.12 -3.22 2.68
C SER A 89 8.15 -2.10 3.04
N ARG A 90 7.91 -1.13 2.12
CA ARG A 90 6.96 -0.02 2.31
C ARG A 90 5.55 -0.48 2.61
N HIS A 91 5.19 -1.70 2.17
CA HIS A 91 3.89 -2.28 2.47
C HIS A 91 3.68 -2.52 3.97
N LEU A 92 4.73 -2.74 4.75
CA LEU A 92 4.62 -2.83 6.22
C LEU A 92 4.14 -1.50 6.82
N TYR A 93 4.71 -0.39 6.36
CA TYR A 93 4.28 0.95 6.76
C TYR A 93 2.85 1.25 6.29
N ASP A 94 2.55 0.96 5.02
CA ASP A 94 1.21 1.18 4.48
C ASP A 94 0.14 0.39 5.25
N ILE A 95 0.42 -0.87 5.62
CA ILE A 95 -0.47 -1.71 6.45
C ILE A 95 -0.67 -1.06 7.81
N TYR A 96 0.41 -0.63 8.47
CA TYR A 96 0.34 0.06 9.75
C TYR A 96 -0.56 1.29 9.69
N LYS A 97 -0.42 2.14 8.67
CA LYS A 97 -1.25 3.35 8.51
C LYS A 97 -2.70 3.02 8.19
N ILE A 98 -2.95 2.17 7.20
CA ILE A 98 -4.31 1.87 6.74
C ILE A 98 -5.10 1.11 7.80
N ALA A 99 -4.47 0.18 8.53
CA ALA A 99 -5.15 -0.60 9.56
C ALA A 99 -5.68 0.28 10.70
N ASN A 100 -5.03 1.42 10.99
CA ASN A 100 -5.49 2.38 11.99
C ASN A 100 -6.71 3.22 11.52
N GLU A 101 -7.02 3.21 10.22
CA GLU A 101 -8.13 3.96 9.62
C GLU A 101 -9.37 3.08 9.38
N ILE A 102 -9.28 1.77 9.65
CA ILE A 102 -10.39 0.83 9.43
C ILE A 102 -10.82 0.14 10.72
N THR A 103 -12.05 -0.37 10.71
CA THR A 103 -12.57 -1.21 11.79
C THR A 103 -12.68 -2.66 11.31
N VAL A 104 -12.15 -3.60 12.09
CA VAL A 104 -12.27 -5.03 11.80
C VAL A 104 -13.69 -5.52 12.12
N THR A 105 -14.55 -5.55 11.10
CA THR A 105 -15.93 -6.04 11.19
C THR A 105 -16.05 -7.47 10.64
N ASN A 106 -17.23 -8.08 10.78
CA ASN A 106 -17.52 -9.36 10.13
C ASN A 106 -17.46 -9.25 8.59
N ASP A 107 -17.86 -8.10 8.03
CA ASP A 107 -17.77 -7.84 6.60
C ASP A 107 -16.31 -7.77 6.13
N PHE A 108 -15.43 -7.18 6.94
CA PHE A 108 -13.98 -7.20 6.67
C PHE A 108 -13.45 -8.64 6.60
N ARG A 109 -13.83 -9.50 7.56
CA ARG A 109 -13.43 -10.92 7.58
C ARG A 109 -13.95 -11.68 6.34
N LYS A 110 -15.19 -11.40 5.93
CA LYS A 110 -15.74 -11.96 4.68
C LYS A 110 -14.95 -11.49 3.46
N LEU A 111 -14.59 -10.21 3.43
CA LEU A 111 -13.81 -9.62 2.35
C LEU A 111 -12.43 -10.27 2.21
N ILE A 112 -11.75 -10.64 3.30
CA ILE A 112 -10.48 -11.40 3.23
C ILE A 112 -10.64 -12.66 2.37
N THR A 113 -11.73 -13.40 2.59
CA THR A 113 -12.01 -14.66 1.88
C THR A 113 -12.30 -14.39 0.40
N GLU A 114 -13.09 -13.36 0.10
CA GLU A 114 -13.43 -12.96 -1.27
C GLU A 114 -12.19 -12.49 -2.05
N VAL A 115 -11.34 -11.70 -1.42
CA VAL A 115 -10.08 -11.22 -2.01
C VAL A 115 -9.13 -12.38 -2.25
N ARG A 116 -8.98 -13.31 -1.30
CA ARG A 116 -8.17 -14.51 -1.49
C ARG A 116 -8.64 -15.34 -2.68
N ALA A 117 -9.94 -15.60 -2.77
CA ALA A 117 -10.53 -16.33 -3.90
C ALA A 117 -10.31 -15.61 -5.23
N HIS A 118 -10.45 -14.28 -5.26
CA HIS A 118 -10.16 -13.49 -6.45
C HIS A 118 -8.69 -13.58 -6.86
N ARG A 119 -7.75 -13.48 -5.90
CA ARG A 119 -6.31 -13.63 -6.16
C ARG A 119 -5.95 -15.02 -6.69
N GLN A 120 -6.58 -16.07 -6.18
CA GLN A 120 -6.42 -17.44 -6.71
C GLN A 120 -6.86 -17.58 -8.18
N SER A 121 -7.86 -16.80 -8.61
CA SER A 121 -8.33 -16.83 -9.99
C SER A 121 -7.38 -16.16 -11.00
N MET A 122 -6.38 -15.43 -10.51
CA MET A 122 -5.37 -14.77 -11.35
C MET A 122 -4.42 -15.80 -11.96
N LYS A 123 -4.09 -15.62 -13.25
CA LYS A 123 -3.21 -16.54 -13.99
C LYS A 123 -1.72 -16.31 -13.64
N ASN A 124 -0.88 -17.32 -13.90
CA ASN A 124 0.59 -17.27 -13.90
C ASN A 124 1.29 -17.21 -12.52
N ASP A 125 0.74 -17.81 -11.46
CA ASP A 125 1.39 -17.91 -10.12
C ASP A 125 1.89 -16.56 -9.55
N ILE A 126 1.22 -15.46 -9.91
CA ILE A 126 1.61 -14.12 -9.48
C ILE A 126 1.24 -13.89 -8.00
N SER A 127 0.30 -14.67 -7.47
CA SER A 127 -0.23 -14.57 -6.10
C SER A 127 -0.13 -15.89 -5.32
N PRO A 128 1.09 -16.42 -5.11
CA PRO A 128 1.28 -17.72 -4.47
C PRO A 128 0.74 -17.78 -3.03
N ALA A 129 0.69 -16.66 -2.30
CA ALA A 129 0.14 -16.60 -0.95
C ALA A 129 -1.38 -16.79 -0.91
N ALA A 130 -2.07 -16.64 -2.04
CA ALA A 130 -3.51 -16.85 -2.11
C ALA A 130 -3.89 -18.34 -2.02
N ASP A 131 -2.98 -19.28 -2.33
CA ASP A 131 -3.23 -20.72 -2.26
C ASP A 131 -3.73 -21.15 -0.87
N ASN A 132 -4.79 -21.97 -0.80
CA ASN A 132 -5.43 -22.37 0.47
C ASN A 132 -4.51 -23.17 1.41
N SER A 133 -3.42 -23.76 0.91
CA SER A 133 -2.41 -24.43 1.71
C SER A 133 -1.47 -23.47 2.45
N VAL A 134 -1.46 -22.18 2.07
CA VAL A 134 -0.64 -21.17 2.72
C VAL A 134 -1.35 -20.62 3.96
N ASP A 135 -0.70 -20.76 5.11
CA ASP A 135 -1.08 -20.13 6.37
C ASP A 135 -0.44 -18.73 6.42
N ILE A 136 -1.27 -17.69 6.25
CA ILE A 136 -0.83 -16.29 6.18
C ILE A 136 -0.21 -15.83 7.52
N PRO A 137 -0.86 -15.99 8.69
CA PRO A 137 -0.24 -15.68 9.97
C PRO A 137 1.11 -16.38 10.20
N ALA A 138 1.20 -17.68 9.88
CA ALA A 138 2.46 -18.42 10.04
C ALA A 138 3.54 -17.93 9.08
N LEU A 139 3.19 -17.51 7.86
CA LEU A 139 4.13 -16.97 6.90
C LEU A 139 4.65 -15.59 7.32
N ILE A 140 3.75 -14.73 7.83
CA ILE A 140 4.11 -13.42 8.39
C ILE A 140 5.09 -13.60 9.54
N LYS A 141 4.76 -14.49 10.48
CA LYS A 141 5.66 -14.82 11.59
C LYS A 141 7.05 -15.24 11.09
N LYS A 142 7.14 -16.10 10.07
CA LYS A 142 8.42 -16.54 9.50
C LYS A 142 9.24 -15.40 8.91
N PHE A 143 8.65 -14.49 8.13
CA PHE A 143 9.44 -13.39 7.55
C PHE A 143 9.84 -12.36 8.60
N CYS A 144 9.03 -12.17 9.66
CA CYS A 144 9.35 -11.32 10.79
C CYS A 144 10.51 -11.89 11.62
N GLU A 145 10.51 -13.20 11.90
CA GLU A 145 11.61 -13.88 12.62
C GLU A 145 12.94 -13.85 11.85
N LYS A 146 12.87 -13.79 10.52
CA LYS A 146 14.04 -13.68 9.64
C LYS A 146 14.47 -12.24 9.36
N ASP A 147 13.74 -11.25 9.87
CA ASP A 147 13.94 -9.83 9.53
C ASP A 147 14.03 -9.59 8.01
N PHE A 148 13.24 -10.33 7.23
CA PHE A 148 13.36 -10.41 5.76
C PHE A 148 13.30 -9.05 5.05
N TYR A 149 12.55 -8.11 5.61
CA TYR A 149 12.36 -6.77 5.06
C TYR A 149 13.20 -5.68 5.74
N ALA A 150 13.98 -6.00 6.79
CA ALA A 150 14.67 -5.00 7.60
C ALA A 150 15.63 -4.13 6.78
N ASP A 151 16.47 -4.78 5.97
CA ASP A 151 17.45 -4.12 5.12
C ASP A 151 16.82 -3.14 4.13
N ASP A 152 15.73 -3.55 3.48
CA ASP A 152 14.99 -2.70 2.55
C ASP A 152 14.25 -1.57 3.28
N TYR A 153 13.74 -1.83 4.49
CA TYR A 153 13.03 -0.83 5.26
C TYR A 153 13.96 0.32 5.67
N GLU A 154 15.16 -0.01 6.17
CA GLU A 154 16.15 0.98 6.60
C GLU A 154 16.75 1.76 5.42
N LYS A 155 17.02 1.10 4.29
CA LYS A 155 17.67 1.73 3.12
C LYS A 155 16.68 2.49 2.24
N THR A 156 15.42 2.07 2.18
CA THR A 156 14.43 2.59 1.23
C THR A 156 13.26 3.24 1.94
N THR A 157 12.51 2.47 2.75
CA THR A 157 11.23 2.94 3.29
C THR A 157 11.39 4.13 4.22
N LYS A 158 12.41 4.14 5.10
CA LYS A 158 12.68 5.27 6.00
C LYS A 158 12.94 6.60 5.28
N ASN A 159 13.47 6.56 4.06
CA ASN A 159 13.73 7.76 3.26
C ASN A 159 12.47 8.29 2.55
N LEU A 160 11.38 7.50 2.53
CA LEU A 160 10.13 7.83 1.83
C LEU A 160 8.99 8.24 2.77
N ILE A 161 9.01 7.77 4.02
CA ILE A 161 7.95 8.04 4.99
C ILE A 161 8.20 9.37 5.70
N SER A 162 7.12 10.06 6.06
CA SER A 162 7.21 11.34 6.77
C SER A 162 7.18 11.19 8.30
N ASP A 163 6.82 10.01 8.79
CA ASP A 163 6.72 9.68 10.21
C ASP A 163 7.98 8.90 10.65
N ASP A 164 8.47 9.12 11.88
CA ASP A 164 9.57 8.34 12.46
C ASP A 164 9.05 7.02 13.04
N ILE A 165 8.69 6.08 12.15
CA ILE A 165 8.24 4.73 12.51
C ILE A 165 9.34 3.73 12.21
N SER A 166 9.71 2.94 13.22
CA SER A 166 10.75 1.93 13.11
C SER A 166 10.26 0.64 12.46
N TYR A 167 11.21 -0.12 11.89
CA TYR A 167 10.92 -1.45 11.35
C TYR A 167 10.32 -2.40 12.41
N ASN A 168 10.81 -2.32 13.65
CA ASN A 168 10.31 -3.17 14.73
C ASN A 168 8.86 -2.87 15.09
N GLU A 169 8.43 -1.60 15.06
CA GLU A 169 7.04 -1.23 15.33
C GLU A 169 6.09 -1.80 14.28
N VAL A 170 6.38 -1.60 12.99
CA VAL A 170 5.53 -2.15 11.92
C VAL A 170 5.58 -3.68 11.87
N LYS A 171 6.72 -4.29 12.23
CA LYS A 171 6.90 -5.74 12.33
C LYS A 171 6.04 -6.34 13.45
N THR A 172 6.10 -5.77 14.65
CA THR A 172 5.26 -6.23 15.77
C THR A 172 3.78 -6.03 15.45
N PHE A 173 3.42 -4.86 14.90
CA PHE A 173 2.05 -4.56 14.53
C PHE A 173 1.45 -5.58 13.56
N ILE A 174 2.13 -5.89 12.45
CA ILE A 174 1.56 -6.82 11.45
C ILE A 174 1.40 -8.23 11.99
N GLN A 175 2.32 -8.69 12.85
CA GLN A 175 2.21 -10.00 13.50
C GLN A 175 0.97 -10.07 14.40
N ASP A 176 0.75 -9.05 15.23
CA ASP A 176 -0.39 -9.02 16.15
C ASP A 176 -1.71 -8.80 15.40
N PHE A 177 -1.73 -7.89 14.42
CA PHE A 177 -2.94 -7.55 13.65
C PHE A 177 -3.47 -8.75 12.85
N THR A 178 -2.60 -9.58 12.29
CA THR A 178 -3.00 -10.68 11.39
C THR A 178 -3.27 -12.00 12.10
N LYS A 179 -2.76 -12.18 13.33
CA LYS A 179 -2.75 -13.45 14.07
C LYS A 179 -4.11 -14.17 14.15
N ASP A 180 -5.19 -13.42 14.40
CA ASP A 180 -6.55 -13.94 14.59
C ASP A 180 -7.51 -13.48 13.47
N LEU A 181 -6.95 -13.03 12.35
CA LEU A 181 -7.68 -12.33 11.29
C LEU A 181 -7.63 -13.06 9.94
N PHE A 182 -6.47 -13.62 9.58
CA PHE A 182 -6.21 -14.34 8.33
C PHE A 182 -6.03 -15.84 8.58
#